data_AF-A0A816C1T2-F1
#
_entry.id   AF-A0A816C1T2-F1
#
_cell.length_a   1.000
_cell.length_b   1.000
_cell.length_c   1.000
_cell.angle_alpha   90.00
_cell.angle_beta   90.00
_cell.angle_gamma   90.00
#
_symmetry.space_group_name_H-M   'P 1'
#
loop_
_entity.id
_entity.type
_entity.pdbx_description
1 polymer ?
#
loop_
_entity_poly.entity_id
_entity_poly.type
_entity_poly.pdbx_seq_one_letter_code
_entity_poly.pdbx_strand_id
1 'polypeptide(L)'
;MESESSVLRLRRKLSELSREYSKEKPVQPRSKSANGRLPVTDSSDSCRYRRMKKKVDVLRTQIDAALQDDSLSVNETNNLPKDMIPTRDNHEILSKKKPLLTDDQYLVTSELVQVLYSKQTRIDELESRLKHVEHHESQWKMKYERECNRCELLQTRVIELEQELLTRKHQSKILGQLQTDVKRLNTAFDALEVENTQLNVQLSLARTNHLSTQLDRFRHELAHTCHESLC
;
A
#
# COMPACT_ATOMS: atom_id res chain seq x y z
N MET A 1 -13.09 -14.40 42.74
CA MET A 1 -13.40 -14.27 41.31
C MET A 1 -12.50 -13.20 40.76
N GLU A 2 -11.37 -13.60 40.18
CA GLU A 2 -10.32 -12.68 39.73
C GLU A 2 -10.75 -11.97 38.45
N SER A 3 -10.94 -10.66 38.54
CA SER A 3 -11.13 -9.80 37.38
C SER A 3 -9.80 -9.66 36.64
N GLU A 4 -9.55 -10.53 35.66
CA GLU A 4 -8.46 -10.32 34.70
C GLU A 4 -8.60 -8.92 34.09
N SER A 5 -7.54 -8.11 34.24
CA SER A 5 -7.42 -6.81 33.54
C SER A 5 -7.73 -7.00 32.06
N SER A 6 -8.60 -6.13 31.52
CA SER A 6 -9.02 -6.12 30.11
C SER A 6 -7.83 -6.17 29.15
N VAL A 7 -6.71 -5.54 29.52
CA VAL A 7 -5.46 -5.53 28.77
C VAL A 7 -4.79 -6.90 28.73
N LEU A 8 -4.78 -7.65 29.84
CA LEU A 8 -4.23 -9.01 29.88
C LEU A 8 -5.04 -9.98 28.99
N ARG A 9 -6.36 -9.81 28.98
CA ARG A 9 -7.25 -10.59 28.09
C ARG A 9 -7.00 -10.28 26.62
N LEU A 10 -6.77 -9.01 26.27
CA LEU A 10 -6.43 -8.60 24.90
C LEU A 10 -5.04 -9.08 24.48
N ARG A 11 -4.03 -9.01 25.37
CA ARG A 11 -2.68 -9.53 25.11
C ARG A 11 -2.66 -11.04 24.89
N ARG A 12 -3.48 -11.80 25.63
CA ARG A 12 -3.62 -13.26 25.43
C ARG A 12 -4.22 -13.56 24.05
N LYS A 13 -5.30 -12.87 23.67
CA LYS A 13 -5.92 -12.98 22.33
C LYS A 13 -4.96 -12.61 21.19
N LEU A 14 -4.17 -11.55 21.36
CA LEU A 14 -3.16 -11.16 20.37
C LEU A 14 -2.07 -12.24 20.21
N SER A 15 -1.65 -12.85 21.31
CA SER A 15 -0.65 -13.91 21.31
C SER A 15 -1.17 -15.19 20.63
N GLU A 16 -2.43 -15.55 20.86
CA GLU A 16 -3.09 -16.68 20.19
C GLU A 16 -3.22 -16.45 18.69
N LEU A 17 -3.73 -15.29 18.27
CA LEU A 17 -3.88 -14.95 16.85
C LEU A 17 -2.51 -14.82 16.14
N SER A 18 -1.48 -14.33 16.82
CA SER A 18 -0.13 -14.26 16.25
C SER A 18 0.50 -15.65 16.05
N ARG A 19 0.17 -16.62 16.93
CA ARG A 19 0.57 -18.03 16.75
C ARG A 19 -0.18 -18.68 15.59
N GLU A 20 -1.46 -18.41 15.41
CA GLU A 20 -2.22 -18.87 14.24
C GLU A 20 -1.69 -18.26 12.94
N TYR A 21 -1.37 -16.97 12.96
CA TYR A 21 -0.74 -16.25 11.84
C TYR A 21 0.63 -16.79 11.46
N SER A 22 1.41 -17.25 12.43
CA SER A 22 2.73 -17.84 12.16
C SER A 22 2.67 -19.26 11.59
N LYS A 23 1.55 -19.97 11.79
CA LYS A 23 1.31 -21.31 11.21
C LYS A 23 0.84 -21.23 9.76
N GLU A 24 0.13 -20.16 9.39
CA GLU A 24 -0.22 -19.86 7.99
C GLU A 24 0.99 -19.24 7.28
N LYS A 25 1.92 -20.09 6.81
CA LYS A 25 3.00 -19.63 5.92
C LYS A 25 2.39 -18.99 4.67
N PRO A 26 2.79 -17.77 4.28
CA PRO A 26 2.44 -17.27 2.96
C PRO A 26 3.03 -18.25 1.93
N VAL A 27 2.16 -18.90 1.16
CA VAL A 27 2.59 -19.71 0.01
C VAL A 27 3.28 -18.74 -0.93
N GLN A 28 4.62 -18.79 -0.96
CA GLN A 28 5.39 -17.99 -1.90
C GLN A 28 4.92 -18.34 -3.33
N PRO A 29 4.76 -17.35 -4.22
CA PRO A 29 4.48 -17.64 -5.61
C PRO A 29 5.64 -18.46 -6.16
N ARG A 30 5.43 -19.77 -6.39
CA ARG A 30 6.41 -20.62 -7.04
C ARG A 30 6.72 -20.01 -8.40
N SER A 31 8.00 -19.75 -8.62
CA SER A 31 8.58 -19.27 -9.86
C SER A 31 8.02 -20.03 -11.07
N LYS A 32 7.72 -19.25 -12.11
CA LYS A 32 7.19 -19.62 -13.43
C LYS A 32 7.59 -21.04 -13.88
N SER A 33 6.59 -21.91 -14.04
CA SER A 33 6.73 -23.12 -14.86
C SER A 33 6.82 -22.72 -16.34
N ALA A 34 7.78 -23.31 -17.06
CA ALA A 34 8.02 -23.06 -18.49
C ALA A 34 6.86 -23.52 -19.41
N ASN A 35 5.83 -24.16 -18.86
CA ASN A 35 4.66 -24.61 -19.62
C ASN A 35 3.40 -23.89 -19.16
N GLY A 36 3.19 -22.66 -19.65
CA GLY A 36 1.91 -22.05 -20.07
C GLY A 36 0.59 -22.23 -19.27
N ARG A 37 0.57 -22.82 -18.08
CA ARG A 37 -0.61 -22.93 -17.22
C ARG A 37 -0.34 -22.24 -15.89
N LEU A 38 -1.07 -21.15 -15.67
CA LEU A 38 -1.15 -20.49 -14.38
C LEU A 38 -1.71 -21.48 -13.34
N PRO A 39 -1.02 -21.73 -12.22
CA PRO A 39 -1.62 -22.45 -11.11
C PRO A 39 -2.74 -21.58 -10.52
N VAL A 40 -3.95 -22.14 -10.46
CA VAL A 40 -5.07 -21.58 -9.69
C VAL A 40 -4.67 -21.67 -8.23
N THR A 41 -4.15 -20.60 -7.66
CA THR A 41 -4.03 -20.47 -6.21
C THR A 41 -5.42 -20.20 -5.66
N ASP A 42 -5.94 -21.09 -4.81
CA ASP A 42 -7.24 -20.94 -4.17
C ASP A 42 -7.36 -19.56 -3.49
N SER A 43 -8.27 -18.73 -4.00
CA SER A 43 -8.44 -17.35 -3.52
C SER A 43 -8.94 -17.26 -2.06
N SER A 44 -9.36 -18.40 -1.48
CA SER A 44 -9.80 -18.53 -0.10
C SER A 44 -8.69 -18.24 0.91
N ASP A 45 -7.46 -18.67 0.65
CA ASP A 45 -6.36 -18.56 1.61
C ASP A 45 -5.82 -17.12 1.69
N SER A 46 -5.83 -16.41 0.56
CA SER A 46 -5.51 -14.96 0.51
C SER A 46 -6.52 -14.11 1.28
N CYS A 47 -7.81 -14.49 1.23
CA CYS A 47 -8.88 -13.79 1.93
C CYS A 47 -8.84 -14.04 3.44
N ARG A 48 -8.57 -15.28 3.86
CA ARG A 48 -8.42 -15.65 5.28
C ARG A 48 -7.24 -14.93 5.92
N TYR A 49 -6.10 -14.91 5.26
CA TYR A 49 -4.90 -14.21 5.72
C TYR A 49 -5.14 -12.69 5.88
N ARG A 50 -5.78 -12.03 4.89
CA ARG A 50 -6.13 -10.60 5.00
C ARG A 50 -7.07 -10.30 6.15
N ARG A 51 -8.09 -11.14 6.38
CA ARG A 51 -9.02 -10.98 7.51
C ARG A 51 -8.29 -11.13 8.84
N MET A 52 -7.38 -12.09 8.94
CA MET A 52 -6.63 -12.34 10.17
C MET A 52 -5.63 -11.22 10.47
N LYS A 53 -4.94 -10.71 9.45
CA LYS A 53 -4.08 -9.51 9.57
C LYS A 53 -4.86 -8.30 10.08
N LYS A 54 -6.04 -8.01 9.49
CA LYS A 54 -6.90 -6.91 9.95
C LYS A 54 -7.35 -7.05 11.40
N LYS A 55 -7.62 -8.28 11.87
CA LYS A 55 -7.96 -8.54 13.28
C LYS A 55 -6.77 -8.29 14.22
N VAL A 56 -5.56 -8.68 13.82
CA VAL A 56 -4.33 -8.43 14.58
C VAL A 56 -4.08 -6.92 14.70
N ASP A 57 -4.21 -6.18 13.59
CA ASP A 57 -4.00 -4.73 13.58
C ASP A 57 -5.01 -4.01 14.49
N VAL A 58 -6.30 -4.37 14.43
CA VAL A 58 -7.34 -3.82 15.30
C VAL A 58 -7.06 -4.09 16.78
N LEU A 59 -6.65 -5.31 17.13
CA LEU A 59 -6.32 -5.64 18.53
C LEU A 59 -5.09 -4.88 19.02
N ARG A 60 -4.12 -4.60 18.15
CA ARG A 60 -2.94 -3.80 18.47
C ARG A 60 -3.34 -2.36 18.81
N THR A 61 -4.17 -1.75 17.96
CA THR A 61 -4.70 -0.40 18.21
C THR A 61 -5.54 -0.33 19.49
N GLN A 62 -6.32 -1.38 19.80
CA GLN A 62 -7.10 -1.43 21.04
C GLN A 62 -6.23 -1.56 22.30
N ILE A 63 -5.11 -2.28 22.22
CA ILE A 63 -4.14 -2.37 23.34
C ILE A 63 -3.43 -1.03 23.53
N ASP A 64 -3.03 -0.37 22.44
CA ASP A 64 -2.36 0.92 22.50
C ASP A 64 -3.28 2.01 23.06
N ALA A 65 -4.57 2.02 22.68
CA ALA A 65 -5.57 2.91 23.23
C ALA A 65 -5.84 2.65 24.73
N ALA A 66 -5.94 1.37 25.14
CA ALA A 66 -6.15 1.02 26.54
C ALA A 66 -4.97 1.40 27.45
N LEU A 67 -3.74 1.41 26.91
CA LEU A 67 -2.56 1.88 27.65
C LEU A 67 -2.49 3.41 27.78
N GLN A 68 -3.13 4.15 26.88
CA GLN A 68 -3.23 5.61 26.96
C GLN A 68 -4.30 6.08 27.96
N ASP A 69 -5.39 5.33 28.13
CA ASP A 69 -6.42 5.64 29.15
C ASP A 69 -5.92 5.39 30.60
N ASP A 70 -4.99 4.45 30.81
CA ASP A 70 -4.39 4.20 32.12
C ASP A 70 -3.31 5.24 32.52
N SER A 71 -2.94 6.18 31.65
CA SER A 71 -1.87 7.16 31.90
C SER A 71 -2.33 8.57 32.30
N LEU A 72 -3.63 8.80 32.55
CA LEU A 72 -4.18 10.10 32.97
C LEU A 72 -4.51 10.22 34.48
N SER A 73 -4.05 9.32 35.36
CA SER A 73 -4.39 9.38 36.80
C SER A 73 -3.23 9.22 37.79
N VAL A 74 -2.01 9.69 37.46
CA VAL A 74 -0.93 9.84 38.46
C VAL A 74 -0.28 11.21 38.37
N ASN A 75 -1.03 12.23 38.79
CA ASN A 75 -0.47 13.49 39.28
C ASN A 75 -0.74 13.55 40.78
N GLU A 76 0.18 13.02 41.59
CA GLU A 76 0.44 13.56 42.93
C GLU A 76 1.75 12.97 43.50
N THR A 77 2.58 13.92 43.95
CA THR A 77 3.53 13.85 45.06
C THR A 77 4.60 12.74 45.07
N ASN A 78 5.85 13.14 44.80
CA ASN A 78 6.96 12.84 45.70
C ASN A 78 8.11 13.85 45.51
N ASN A 79 8.17 14.77 46.47
CA ASN A 79 9.40 15.47 46.84
C ASN A 79 10.36 14.46 47.47
N LEU A 80 11.66 14.55 47.18
CA LEU A 80 12.73 14.47 48.18
C LEU A 80 14.04 15.03 47.58
N PRO A 81 14.97 15.54 48.41
CA PRO A 81 15.87 16.63 48.07
C PRO A 81 17.13 16.11 47.38
N LYS A 82 17.77 17.01 46.64
CA LYS A 82 19.20 16.92 46.31
C LYS A 82 20.00 16.98 47.62
N ASP A 83 20.15 15.85 48.28
CA ASP A 83 21.14 15.71 49.32
C ASP A 83 22.51 15.84 48.67
N MET A 84 23.17 16.89 49.14
CA MET A 84 24.56 17.24 48.96
C MET A 84 25.43 15.98 48.90
N ILE A 85 26.05 15.73 47.76
CA ILE A 85 27.28 14.93 47.74
C ILE A 85 28.32 15.78 48.47
N PRO A 86 28.85 15.37 49.64
CA PRO A 86 29.95 16.09 50.25
C PRO A 86 31.18 15.89 49.37
N THR A 87 31.63 16.95 48.69
CA THR A 87 32.98 17.00 48.15
C THR A 87 33.94 16.83 49.32
N ARG A 88 34.68 15.73 49.28
CA ARG A 88 35.63 15.29 50.31
C ARG A 88 36.91 16.11 50.22
N ASP A 89 36.82 17.40 50.52
CA ASP A 89 37.96 18.25 50.82
C ASP A 89 38.02 18.45 52.34
N ASN A 90 38.53 17.44 53.05
CA ASN A 90 38.98 17.52 54.42
C ASN A 90 39.79 16.26 54.74
N HIS A 91 41.06 16.27 54.34
CA HIS A 91 42.10 15.41 54.89
C HIS A 91 43.28 16.26 55.32
N GLU A 92 43.00 17.23 56.18
CA GLU A 92 44.02 17.78 57.07
C GLU A 92 43.58 17.49 58.50
N ILE A 93 44.53 17.05 59.32
CA ILE A 93 44.38 16.61 60.72
C ILE A 93 43.93 15.14 60.90
N LEU A 94 44.82 14.21 60.53
CA LEU A 94 45.07 12.98 61.32
C LEU A 94 46.57 12.67 61.25
N SER A 95 47.37 13.53 61.86
CA SER A 95 48.79 13.30 62.05
C SER A 95 49.02 12.20 63.09
N LYS A 96 49.74 11.16 62.67
CA LYS A 96 50.56 10.27 63.51
C LYS A 96 49.82 9.34 64.49
N LYS A 97 49.16 8.31 63.94
CA LYS A 97 49.26 6.95 64.49
C LYS A 97 49.48 6.01 63.31
N LYS A 98 50.68 5.44 63.20
CA LYS A 98 50.89 4.23 62.38
C LYS A 98 49.92 3.19 62.95
N PRO A 99 48.91 2.73 62.22
CA PRO A 99 48.16 1.59 62.67
C PRO A 99 49.15 0.42 62.58
N LEU A 100 49.36 -0.26 63.71
CA LEU A 100 49.94 -1.59 63.72
C LEU A 100 48.86 -2.50 63.10
N LEU A 101 48.71 -2.42 61.77
CA LEU A 101 47.87 -3.35 61.03
C LEU A 101 48.51 -4.72 61.23
N THR A 102 47.77 -5.62 61.84
CA THR A 102 48.14 -7.04 61.92
C THR A 102 48.13 -7.63 60.50
N ASP A 103 48.98 -8.62 60.24
CA ASP A 103 49.09 -9.24 58.91
C ASP A 103 47.72 -9.68 58.34
N ASP A 104 46.79 -10.09 59.21
CA ASP A 104 45.40 -10.42 58.85
C ASP A 104 44.61 -9.23 58.29
N GLN A 105 44.81 -8.02 58.80
CA GLN A 105 44.14 -6.82 58.28
C GLN A 105 44.71 -6.41 56.91
N TYR A 106 46.00 -6.67 56.64
CA TYR A 106 46.59 -6.47 55.31
C TYR A 106 46.06 -7.47 54.29
N LEU A 107 45.85 -8.72 54.69
CA LEU A 107 45.27 -9.75 53.81
C LEU A 107 43.84 -9.40 53.40
N VAL A 108 42.98 -9.07 54.37
CA VAL A 108 41.58 -8.70 54.12
C VAL A 108 41.46 -7.45 53.23
N THR A 109 42.32 -6.45 53.44
CA THR A 109 42.33 -5.24 52.62
C THR A 109 42.84 -5.52 51.20
N SER A 110 43.84 -6.37 51.03
CA SER A 110 44.34 -6.79 49.71
C SER A 110 43.28 -7.56 48.91
N GLU A 111 42.61 -8.53 49.53
CA GLU A 111 41.54 -9.30 48.90
C GLU A 111 40.35 -8.42 48.50
N LEU A 112 39.94 -7.50 49.38
CA LEU A 112 38.88 -6.54 49.08
C LEU A 112 39.25 -5.65 47.88
N VAL A 113 40.47 -5.12 47.84
CA VAL A 113 40.96 -4.32 46.72
C VAL A 113 40.92 -5.12 45.42
N GLN A 114 41.34 -6.39 45.43
CA GLN A 114 41.30 -7.25 44.25
C GLN A 114 39.86 -7.51 43.77
N VAL A 115 38.92 -7.77 44.70
CA VAL A 115 37.50 -7.93 44.38
C VAL A 115 36.91 -6.64 43.79
N LEU A 116 37.25 -5.49 44.37
CA LEU A 116 36.81 -4.19 43.86
C LEU A 116 37.33 -3.93 42.44
N TYR A 117 38.61 -4.20 42.17
CA TYR A 117 39.18 -4.07 40.82
C TYR A 117 38.51 -5.03 39.82
N SER A 118 38.28 -6.28 40.20
CA SER A 118 37.60 -7.26 39.36
C SER A 118 36.16 -6.81 39.01
N LYS A 119 35.43 -6.28 40.00
CA LYS A 119 34.09 -5.73 39.79
C LYS A 119 34.10 -4.48 38.92
N GLN A 120 35.06 -3.57 39.12
CA GLN A 120 35.19 -2.37 38.28
C GLN A 120 35.43 -2.76 36.81
N THR A 121 36.34 -3.70 36.56
CA THR A 121 36.62 -4.19 35.20
C THR A 121 35.36 -4.77 34.55
N ARG A 122 34.54 -5.50 35.32
CA ARG A 122 33.28 -6.06 34.84
C ARG A 122 32.23 -4.99 34.57
N ILE A 123 32.17 -3.93 35.38
CA ILE A 123 31.30 -2.77 35.15
C ILE A 123 31.69 -2.12 33.83
N ASP A 124 32.97 -1.83 33.62
CA ASP A 124 33.47 -1.18 32.40
C ASP A 124 33.14 -2.02 31.13
N GLU A 125 33.29 -3.34 31.21
CA GLU A 125 32.91 -4.27 30.13
C GLU A 125 31.40 -4.20 29.83
N LEU A 126 30.55 -4.21 30.85
CA LEU A 126 29.10 -4.14 30.69
C LEU A 126 28.65 -2.79 30.13
N GLU A 127 29.25 -1.68 30.57
CA GLU A 127 29.00 -0.35 30.02
C GLU A 127 29.39 -0.26 28.54
N SER A 128 30.52 -0.84 28.16
CA SER A 128 30.92 -0.92 26.76
C SER A 128 29.94 -1.74 25.91
N ARG A 129 29.44 -2.86 26.46
CA ARG A 129 28.44 -3.70 25.78
C ARG A 129 27.10 -2.97 25.66
N LEU A 130 26.68 -2.25 26.69
CA LEU A 130 25.46 -1.44 26.66
C LEU A 130 25.52 -0.38 25.55
N LYS A 131 26.60 0.40 25.50
CA LYS A 131 26.83 1.40 24.44
C LYS A 131 26.77 0.80 23.04
N HIS A 132 27.32 -0.40 22.87
CA HIS A 132 27.28 -1.11 21.59
C HIS A 132 25.84 -1.52 21.19
N VAL A 133 25.06 -2.02 22.15
CA VAL A 133 23.64 -2.37 21.92
C VAL A 133 22.82 -1.14 21.59
N GLU A 134 22.97 -0.04 22.34
CA GLU A 134 22.27 1.24 22.08
C GLU A 134 22.59 1.79 20.68
N HIS A 135 23.84 1.67 20.25
CA HIS A 135 24.22 2.06 18.89
C HIS A 135 23.54 1.18 17.83
N HIS A 136 23.51 -0.13 18.03
CA HIS A 136 22.81 -1.04 17.13
C HIS A 136 21.30 -0.76 17.09
N GLU A 137 20.67 -0.54 18.23
CA GLU A 137 19.26 -0.16 18.32
C GLU A 137 18.97 1.11 17.52
N SER A 138 19.82 2.13 17.67
CA SER A 138 19.70 3.39 16.92
C SER A 138 19.80 3.17 15.40
N GLN A 139 20.72 2.30 14.95
CA GLN A 139 20.83 1.94 13.54
C GLN A 139 19.58 1.19 13.03
N TRP A 140 19.05 0.25 13.81
CA TRP A 140 17.83 -0.48 13.46
C TRP A 140 16.62 0.45 13.39
N LYS A 141 16.50 1.39 14.32
CA LYS A 141 15.44 2.41 14.31
C LYS A 141 15.47 3.24 13.02
N MET A 142 16.64 3.72 12.61
CA MET A 142 16.79 4.46 11.34
C MET A 142 16.52 3.59 10.10
N LYS A 143 16.84 2.29 10.13
CA LYS A 143 16.50 1.37 9.02
C LYS A 143 15.00 1.15 8.95
N TYR A 144 14.36 0.91 10.09
CA TYR A 144 12.92 0.72 10.20
C TYR A 144 12.16 1.94 9.69
N GLU A 145 12.54 3.15 10.13
CA GLU A 145 11.92 4.40 9.70
C GLU A 145 12.04 4.61 8.18
N ARG A 146 13.20 4.32 7.59
CA ARG A 146 13.38 4.35 6.13
C ARG A 146 12.45 3.39 5.39
N GLU A 147 12.30 2.16 5.89
CA GLU A 147 11.39 1.18 5.29
C GLU A 147 9.91 1.55 5.50
N CYS A 148 9.55 2.17 6.62
CA CYS A 148 8.21 2.75 6.84
C CYS A 148 7.91 3.82 5.79
N ASN A 149 8.80 4.80 5.62
CA ASN A 149 8.64 5.87 4.64
C ASN A 149 8.54 5.32 3.21
N ARG A 150 9.33 4.28 2.89
CA ARG A 150 9.24 3.58 1.61
C ARG A 150 7.88 2.88 1.43
N CYS A 151 7.36 2.24 2.47
CA CYS A 151 6.05 1.60 2.42
C CYS A 151 4.93 2.61 2.21
N GLU A 152 4.98 3.76 2.88
CA GLU A 152 4.02 4.86 2.68
C GLU A 152 4.05 5.41 1.25
N LEU A 153 5.25 5.64 0.71
CA LEU A 153 5.42 6.07 -0.68
C LEU A 153 4.84 5.06 -1.68
N LEU A 154 5.12 3.77 -1.48
CA LEU A 154 4.58 2.71 -2.32
C LEU A 154 3.06 2.61 -2.20
N GLN A 155 2.51 2.80 -1.01
CA GLN A 155 1.06 2.80 -0.80
C GLN A 155 0.39 3.95 -1.56
N THR A 156 0.94 5.16 -1.48
CA THR A 156 0.46 6.31 -2.25
C THR A 156 0.52 6.03 -3.75
N ARG A 157 1.63 5.46 -4.24
CA ARG A 157 1.78 5.13 -5.67
C ARG A 157 0.78 4.07 -6.14
N VAL A 158 0.45 3.09 -5.31
CA VAL A 158 -0.58 2.09 -5.64
C VAL A 158 -1.95 2.76 -5.78
N ILE A 159 -2.31 3.67 -4.88
CA ILE A 159 -3.58 4.41 -4.95
C ILE A 159 -3.67 5.24 -6.25
N GLU A 160 -2.61 5.95 -6.61
CA GLU A 160 -2.54 6.69 -7.87
C GLU A 160 -2.75 5.79 -9.09
N LEU A 161 -2.06 4.65 -9.14
CA LEU A 161 -2.17 3.69 -10.25
C LEU A 161 -3.58 3.08 -10.34
N GLU A 162 -4.24 2.84 -9.21
CA GLU A 162 -5.63 2.39 -9.19
C GLU A 162 -6.59 3.44 -9.78
N GLN A 163 -6.38 4.72 -9.47
CA GLN A 163 -7.15 5.83 -10.04
C GLN A 163 -6.90 6.00 -11.56
N GLU A 164 -5.64 5.92 -11.98
CA GLU A 164 -5.26 5.95 -13.40
C GLU A 164 -5.94 4.80 -14.18
N LEU A 165 -5.95 3.59 -13.60
CA LEU A 165 -6.58 2.43 -14.20
C LEU A 165 -8.10 2.58 -14.33
N LEU A 166 -8.77 3.13 -13.32
CA LEU A 166 -10.20 3.45 -13.39
C LEU A 166 -10.51 4.44 -14.51
N THR A 167 -9.69 5.48 -14.64
CA THR A 167 -9.82 6.48 -15.69
C THR A 167 -9.65 5.86 -17.08
N ARG A 168 -8.62 5.04 -17.28
CA ARG A 168 -8.40 4.32 -18.54
C ARG A 168 -9.55 3.37 -18.88
N LYS A 169 -10.10 2.68 -17.89
CA LYS A 169 -11.26 1.79 -18.08
C LYS A 169 -12.49 2.59 -18.55
N HIS A 170 -12.70 3.79 -18.02
CA HIS A 170 -13.78 4.67 -18.48
C HIS A 170 -13.54 5.15 -19.92
N GLN A 171 -12.33 5.62 -20.23
CA GLN A 171 -11.95 6.02 -21.59
C GLN A 171 -12.12 4.90 -22.62
N SER A 172 -11.74 3.66 -22.27
CA SER A 172 -11.93 2.50 -23.14
C SER A 172 -13.41 2.23 -23.45
N LYS A 173 -14.32 2.44 -22.49
CA LYS A 173 -15.77 2.34 -22.74
C LYS A 173 -16.25 3.41 -23.72
N ILE A 174 -15.82 4.64 -23.55
CA ILE A 174 -16.16 5.75 -24.47
C ILE A 174 -15.67 5.43 -25.87
N LEU A 175 -14.42 4.97 -26.02
CA LEU A 175 -13.88 4.58 -27.33
C LEU A 175 -14.68 3.45 -27.98
N GLY A 176 -15.09 2.44 -27.21
CA GLY A 176 -15.95 1.36 -27.72
C GLY A 176 -17.32 1.86 -28.21
N GLN A 177 -17.91 2.82 -27.50
CA GLN A 177 -19.15 3.47 -27.92
C GLN A 177 -18.96 4.25 -29.22
N LEU A 178 -17.92 5.10 -29.30
CA LEU A 178 -17.61 5.87 -30.50
C LEU A 178 -17.34 4.98 -31.72
N GLN A 179 -16.63 3.86 -31.54
CA GLN A 179 -16.43 2.88 -32.61
C GLN A 179 -17.74 2.29 -33.12
N THR A 180 -18.69 2.05 -32.22
CA THR A 180 -20.02 1.53 -32.58
C THR A 180 -20.81 2.60 -33.34
N ASP A 181 -20.75 3.85 -32.90
CA ASP A 181 -21.44 4.96 -33.56
C ASP A 181 -20.86 5.26 -34.94
N VAL A 182 -19.54 5.21 -35.11
CA VAL A 182 -18.89 5.33 -36.43
C VAL A 182 -19.35 4.22 -37.38
N LYS A 183 -19.42 2.96 -36.91
CA LYS A 183 -19.94 1.86 -37.73
C LYS A 183 -21.38 2.10 -38.18
N ARG A 184 -22.24 2.59 -37.28
CA ARG A 184 -23.63 2.92 -37.59
C ARG A 184 -23.71 4.04 -38.64
N LEU A 185 -22.92 5.09 -38.49
CA LEU A 185 -22.85 6.20 -39.45
C LEU A 185 -22.38 5.73 -40.82
N ASN A 186 -21.37 4.87 -40.90
CA ASN A 186 -20.90 4.32 -42.17
C ASN A 186 -22.01 3.50 -42.87
N THR A 187 -22.70 2.62 -42.14
CA THR A 187 -23.82 1.86 -42.72
C THR A 187 -24.95 2.76 -43.20
N ALA A 188 -25.26 3.84 -42.46
CA ALA A 188 -26.25 4.82 -42.90
C ALA A 188 -25.79 5.60 -44.14
N PHE A 189 -24.51 5.93 -44.22
CA PHE A 189 -23.90 6.58 -45.38
C PHE A 189 -23.98 5.68 -46.62
N ASP A 190 -23.59 4.42 -46.50
CA ASP A 190 -23.66 3.44 -47.60
C ASP A 190 -25.11 3.29 -48.11
N ALA A 191 -26.09 3.28 -47.20
CA ALA A 191 -27.51 3.21 -47.57
C ALA A 191 -27.98 4.45 -48.36
N LEU A 192 -27.57 5.65 -47.92
CA LEU A 192 -27.85 6.90 -48.63
C LEU A 192 -27.17 6.96 -50.00
N GLU A 193 -25.94 6.43 -50.11
CA GLU A 193 -25.23 6.34 -51.38
C GLU A 193 -25.99 5.45 -52.37
N VAL A 194 -26.47 4.28 -51.92
CA VAL A 194 -27.33 3.41 -52.73
C VAL A 194 -28.62 4.12 -53.15
N GLU A 195 -29.32 4.80 -52.25
CA GLU A 195 -30.53 5.54 -52.58
C GLU A 195 -30.27 6.64 -53.62
N ASN A 196 -29.17 7.39 -53.46
CA ASN A 196 -28.77 8.43 -54.41
C ASN A 196 -28.50 7.85 -55.81
N THR A 197 -27.75 6.75 -55.89
CA THR A 197 -27.51 6.07 -57.18
C THR A 197 -28.81 5.60 -57.82
N GLN A 198 -29.75 5.06 -57.04
CA GLN A 198 -31.06 4.64 -57.52
C GLN A 198 -31.89 5.82 -58.05
N LEU A 199 -31.93 6.94 -57.32
CA LEU A 199 -32.62 8.16 -57.75
C LEU A 199 -32.02 8.73 -59.05
N ASN A 200 -30.69 8.71 -59.18
CA ASN A 200 -30.02 9.15 -60.42
C ASN A 200 -30.40 8.28 -61.63
N VAL A 201 -30.48 6.96 -61.44
CA VAL A 201 -30.95 6.04 -62.50
C VAL A 201 -32.40 6.33 -62.87
N GLN A 202 -33.28 6.49 -61.88
CA GLN A 202 -34.70 6.82 -62.12
C GLN A 202 -34.86 8.15 -62.86
N LEU A 203 -34.10 9.18 -62.48
CA LEU A 203 -34.11 10.48 -63.15
C LEU A 203 -33.63 10.38 -64.61
N SER A 204 -32.59 9.59 -64.86
CA SER A 204 -32.10 9.33 -66.22
C SER A 204 -33.17 8.66 -67.08
N LEU A 205 -33.80 7.60 -66.58
CA LEU A 205 -34.90 6.91 -67.26
C LEU A 205 -36.10 7.83 -67.53
N ALA A 206 -36.49 8.64 -66.55
CA ALA A 206 -37.57 9.61 -66.72
C ALA A 206 -37.25 10.63 -67.82
N ARG A 207 -36.00 11.13 -67.88
CA ARG A 207 -35.53 12.04 -68.94
C ARG A 207 -35.54 11.38 -70.31
N THR A 208 -35.05 10.14 -70.45
CA THR A 208 -35.06 9.44 -71.74
C THR A 208 -36.47 9.15 -72.23
N ASN A 209 -37.37 8.73 -71.34
CA ASN A 209 -38.77 8.48 -71.67
C ASN A 209 -39.49 9.76 -72.12
N HIS A 210 -39.22 10.88 -71.45
CA HIS A 210 -39.76 12.18 -71.82
C HIS A 210 -39.32 12.59 -73.23
N LEU A 211 -38.02 12.48 -73.54
CA LEU A 211 -37.48 12.79 -74.86
C LEU A 211 -38.02 11.84 -75.95
N SER A 212 -38.14 10.54 -75.68
CA SER A 212 -38.77 9.59 -76.60
C SER A 212 -40.20 9.99 -76.93
N THR A 213 -41.00 10.33 -75.91
CA THR A 213 -42.38 10.76 -76.08
C THR A 213 -42.47 12.05 -76.91
N GLN A 214 -41.56 13.00 -76.69
CA GLN A 214 -41.48 14.22 -77.52
C GLN A 214 -41.13 13.89 -78.97
N LEU A 215 -40.16 13.02 -79.22
CA LEU A 215 -39.78 12.59 -80.58
C LEU A 215 -40.92 11.88 -81.31
N ASP A 216 -41.66 11.02 -80.62
CA ASP A 216 -42.81 10.33 -81.21
C ASP A 216 -43.93 11.31 -81.56
N ARG A 217 -44.17 12.34 -80.74
CA ARG A 217 -45.09 13.45 -81.09
C ARG A 217 -44.63 14.20 -82.34
N PHE A 218 -43.36 14.61 -82.40
CA PHE A 218 -42.81 15.27 -83.60
C PHE A 218 -42.93 14.40 -84.86
N ARG A 219 -42.69 13.09 -84.76
CA ARG A 219 -42.87 12.15 -85.88
C ARG A 219 -44.32 12.10 -86.35
N HIS A 220 -45.28 12.06 -85.42
CA HIS A 220 -46.71 12.10 -85.78
C HIS A 220 -47.12 13.41 -86.43
N GLU A 221 -46.64 14.56 -85.91
CA GLU A 221 -46.90 15.88 -86.50
C GLU A 221 -46.32 16.01 -87.92
N LEU A 222 -45.10 15.52 -88.14
CA LEU A 222 -44.49 15.46 -89.47
C LEU A 222 -45.25 14.54 -90.43
N ALA A 223 -45.68 13.36 -89.98
CA ALA A 223 -46.47 12.45 -90.80
C ALA A 223 -47.82 13.09 -91.21
N HIS A 224 -48.48 13.80 -90.30
CA HIS A 224 -49.72 14.52 -90.56
C HIS A 224 -49.54 15.62 -91.61
N THR A 225 -48.54 16.49 -91.41
CA THR A 225 -48.23 17.58 -92.35
C THR A 225 -47.82 17.06 -93.73
N CYS A 226 -47.07 15.96 -93.80
CA CYS A 226 -46.77 15.30 -95.08
C CYS A 226 -48.03 14.74 -95.76
N HIS A 227 -48.95 14.13 -95.01
CA HIS A 227 -50.22 13.63 -95.56
C HIS A 227 -51.10 14.76 -96.11
N GLU A 228 -51.21 15.87 -95.37
CA GLU A 228 -51.94 17.06 -95.80
C GLU A 228 -51.34 17.72 -97.05
N SER A 229 -50.03 17.59 -97.27
CA SER A 229 -49.35 18.18 -98.43
C SER A 229 -49.47 17.34 -99.72
N LEU A 230 -49.88 16.07 -99.62
CA LEU A 230 -49.95 15.11 -100.73
C LEU A 230 -51.38 14.83 -101.22
N CYS A 231 -52.40 15.27 -100.46
CA CYS A 231 -53.82 15.19 -100.81
C CYS A 231 -54.34 16.53 -101.32
#